data_AF-R6SJQ8-F1
#
_entry.id   AF-R6SJQ8-F1
#
_cell.length_a   1.000
_cell.length_b   1.000
_cell.length_c   1.000
_cell.angle_alpha   90.00
_cell.angle_beta   90.00
_cell.angle_gamma   90.00
#
_symmetry.space_group_name_H-M   'P 1'
#
loop_
_entity.id
_entity.type
_entity.pdbx_description
1 polymer ?
#
loop_
_entity_poly.entity_id
_entity_poly.type
_entity_poly.pdbx_seq_one_letter_code
_entity_poly.pdbx_strand_id
1 'polypeptide(L)' 'MTRYQCPICGKRACDSDKSLLLTKSSENNEKEADIIIKCQNCKNTLAVKVQPNLHICFSQRTT' A
#
# COMPACT_ATOMS: atom_id res chain seq x y z
N MET A 1 -9.90 -7.80 -5.65
CA MET A 1 -9.69 -6.44 -5.15
C MET A 1 -9.61 -6.39 -3.63
N THR A 2 -8.42 -6.18 -3.08
CA THR A 2 -8.16 -5.99 -1.66
C THR A 2 -8.53 -4.57 -1.25
N ARG A 3 -9.24 -4.43 -0.12
CA ARG A 3 -9.66 -3.13 0.41
C ARG A 3 -8.63 -2.61 1.40
N TYR A 4 -8.01 -1.49 1.11
CA TYR A 4 -7.03 -0.86 1.98
C TYR A 4 -7.68 0.22 2.85
N GLN A 5 -7.39 0.15 4.14
CA GLN A 5 -7.84 1.13 5.12
C GLN A 5 -6.78 2.22 5.30
N CYS A 6 -7.24 3.43 5.56
CA CYS A 6 -6.39 4.55 5.91
C CYS A 6 -5.75 4.29 7.27
N PRO A 7 -4.42 4.31 7.39
CA PRO A 7 -3.73 4.07 8.67
C PRO A 7 -3.97 5.15 9.71
N ILE A 8 -4.64 6.26 9.35
CA ILE A 8 -4.88 7.41 10.24
C ILE A 8 -6.32 7.44 10.77
N CYS A 9 -7.30 7.05 9.95
CA CYS A 9 -8.72 7.10 10.34
C CYS A 9 -9.44 5.75 10.29
N GLY A 10 -8.75 4.67 9.89
CA GLY A 10 -9.32 3.32 9.80
C GLY A 10 -10.36 3.12 8.69
N LYS A 11 -10.76 4.19 7.99
CA LYS A 11 -11.77 4.13 6.92
C LYS A 11 -11.15 3.73 5.59
N ARG A 12 -11.98 3.29 4.64
CA ARG A 12 -11.56 2.90 3.29
C ARG A 12 -10.77 4.03 2.61
N ALA A 13 -9.58 3.71 2.14
CA ALA A 13 -8.70 4.64 1.43
C ALA A 13 -8.68 4.36 -0.07
N CYS A 14 -8.43 3.11 -0.46
CA CYS A 14 -8.41 2.66 -1.84
C CYS A 14 -8.64 1.15 -1.91
N ASP A 15 -8.90 0.67 -3.12
CA ASP A 15 -8.97 -0.76 -3.41
C ASP A 15 -7.98 -1.05 -4.53
N SER A 16 -7.30 -2.19 -4.45
CA SER A 16 -6.36 -2.61 -5.47
C SER A 16 -6.29 -4.13 -5.54
N ASP A 17 -5.99 -4.65 -6.72
CA ASP A 17 -5.67 -6.07 -6.91
C ASP A 17 -4.20 -6.37 -6.62
N LYS A 18 -3.38 -5.33 -6.39
CA LYS A 18 -1.98 -5.45 -5.98
C LYS A 18 -1.85 -5.31 -4.47
N SER A 19 -0.78 -5.88 -3.93
CA SER A 19 -0.38 -5.71 -2.54
C SER A 19 0.15 -4.29 -2.32
N LEU A 20 -0.59 -3.46 -1.59
CA LEU A 20 -0.20 -2.09 -1.27
C LEU A 20 0.18 -1.96 0.20
N LEU A 21 1.19 -1.14 0.47
CA LEU A 21 1.53 -0.68 1.81
C LEU A 21 1.17 0.80 1.92
N LEU A 22 0.19 1.13 2.76
CA LEU A 22 -0.24 2.51 3.01
C LEU A 22 0.38 3.02 4.30
N THR A 23 1.06 4.15 4.21
CA THR A 23 1.60 4.87 5.39
C THR A 23 1.18 6.34 5.35
N LYS A 24 1.24 7.03 6.49
CA LYS A 24 1.03 8.48 6.52
C LYS A 24 2.15 9.14 5.71
N SER A 25 1.79 10.04 4.78
CA SER A 25 2.77 10.83 4.04
C SER A 25 3.59 11.67 5.02
N SER A 26 4.90 11.56 4.87
CA SER A 26 5.90 12.35 5.58
C SER A 26 7.01 12.62 4.57
N GLU A 27 7.71 13.75 4.71
CA GLU A 27 8.71 14.24 3.74
C GLU A 27 9.76 13.17 3.32
N ASN A 28 10.06 12.23 4.22
CA ASN A 28 10.98 11.12 3.98
C ASN A 28 10.35 9.97 3.15
N ASN A 29 9.10 9.61 3.45
CA ASN A 29 8.41 8.47 2.84
C ASN A 29 7.81 8.83 1.47
N GLU A 30 7.58 10.12 1.21
CA GLU A 30 7.04 10.60 -0.07
C GLU A 30 8.01 10.36 -1.23
N LYS A 31 9.32 10.39 -0.97
CA LYS A 31 10.35 10.10 -1.97
C LYS A 31 10.47 8.61 -2.29
N GLU A 32 10.06 7.75 -1.36
CA GLU A 32 10.09 6.28 -1.52
C GLU A 32 8.74 5.68 -1.91
N ALA A 33 7.69 6.51 -1.98
CA ALA A 33 6.36 6.10 -2.37
C ALA A 33 6.27 5.96 -3.88
N ASP A 34 5.67 4.88 -4.36
CA ASP A 34 5.34 4.72 -5.77
C ASP A 34 4.18 5.64 -6.17
N ILE A 35 3.22 5.83 -5.25
CA ILE A 35 1.99 6.59 -5.48
C ILE A 35 1.66 7.39 -4.22
N ILE A 36 1.25 8.64 -4.40
CA ILE A 36 0.73 9.49 -3.33
C ILE A 36 -0.79 9.60 -3.52
N ILE A 37 -1.59 9.24 -2.50
CA ILE A 37 -3.05 9.40 -2.54
C ILE A 37 -3.54 10.25 -1.38
N LYS A 38 -4.68 10.90 -1.54
CA LYS A 38 -5.35 11.63 -0.45
C LYS A 38 -6.53 10.85 0.06
N CYS A 39 -6.59 10.60 1.37
CA CYS A 39 -7.76 9.96 1.97
C CYS A 39 -8.98 10.89 1.84
N GLN A 40 -10.07 10.40 1.26
CA GLN A 40 -11.29 11.21 1.10
C GLN A 40 -11.95 11.55 2.44
N ASN A 41 -11.73 10.73 3.48
CA ASN A 41 -12.42 10.92 4.75
C ASN A 41 -11.68 11.84 5.72
N CYS A 42 -10.39 11.61 5.99
CA CYS A 42 -9.60 12.46 6.89
C CYS A 42 -8.79 13.54 6.17
N LYS A 43 -8.82 13.57 4.83
CA LYS A 43 -8.08 14.51 3.97
C LYS A 43 -6.56 14.46 4.12
N ASN A 44 -6.02 13.51 4.87
CA ASN A 44 -4.57 13.31 4.97
C ASN A 44 -4.01 12.67 3.72
N THR A 45 -2.81 13.10 3.35
CA THR A 45 -2.00 12.50 2.31
C THR A 45 -1.42 11.18 2.83
N LEU A 46 -1.42 10.16 1.98
CA LEU A 46 -0.93 8.81 2.25
C LEU A 46 0.08 8.44 1.18
N ALA A 47 1.23 7.96 1.63
CA ALA A 47 2.25 7.36 0.79
C ALA A 47 1.89 5.88 0.56
N VAL A 48 1.76 5.49 -0.69
CA VAL A 48 1.44 4.13 -1.13
C VAL A 48 2.68 3.53 -1.77
N LYS A 49 3.12 2.39 -1.25
CA LYS A 49 4.17 1.58 -1.84
C LYS A 49 3.55 0.31 -2.42
N VAL A 50 3.76 0.06 -3.70
CA VAL A 50 3.25 -1.15 -4.35
C VAL A 50 4.27 -2.25 -4.05
N GLN A 51 3.89 -3.19 -3.19
CA GLN A 51 4.73 -4.35 -2.98
C GLN A 51 4.62 -5.22 -4.24
N PRO A 52 5.73 -5.58 -4.89
CA PRO A 52 5.68 -6.60 -5.92
C PRO A 52 5.07 -7.83 -5.28
N ASN A 53 4.02 -8.38 -5.90
CA ASN A 53 3.48 -9.66 -5.46
C ASN A 53 4.66 -10.62 -5.51
N LEU A 54 5.17 -10.99 -4.34
CA LEU A 54 6.18 -12.00 -4.20
C LEU A 54 5.47 -13.30 -4.61
N HIS A 55 5.45 -13.58 -5.90
CA HIS A 55 5.29 -14.92 -6.41
C HIS A 55 6.54 -15.65 -5.90
N ILE A 56 6.49 -16.09 -4.64
CA ILE A 56 7.46 -17.00 -4.09
C ILE A 56 7.26 -18.28 -4.91
N CYS A 57 7.95 -18.38 -6.04
CA CYS A 57 8.26 -19.68 -6.62
C CYS A 57 9.08 -20.40 -5.56
N PHE A 58 8.40 -21.10 -4.65
CA PHE A 58 9.01 -22.24 -4.00
C PHE A 58 9.35 -23.20 -5.14
N SER A 59 10.59 -23.14 -5.62
CA SER A 59 11.21 -24.26 -6.30
C SER A 59 11.18 -25.41 -5.31
N GLN A 60 10.11 -26.22 -5.37
CA GLN A 60 10.06 -27.51 -4.69
C GLN A 60 11.20 -28.31 -5.32
N ARG A 61 12.33 -28.33 -4.61
CA ARG A 61 13.45 -29.22 -4.92
C ARG A 61 12.93 -30.62 -4.63
N THR A 62 12.40 -31.27 -5.66
CA THR A 62 12.02 -32.68 -5.62
C THR A 62 13.25 -33.52 -5.29
N THR A 63 13.02 -34.47 -4.40
CA THR A 63 13.93 -35.39 -3.73
C THR A 63 14.78 -36.21 -4.69
#